data_AF-A0A0Q9RQE8-F1
#
_entry.id   AF-A0A0Q9RQE8-F1
#
_cell.length_a   1.000
_cell.length_b   1.000
_cell.length_c   1.000
_cell.angle_alpha   90.00
_cell.angle_beta   90.00
_cell.angle_gamma   90.00
#
_symmetry.space_group_name_H-M   'P 1'
#
loop_
_entity.id
_entity.type
_entity.pdbx_description
1 polymer ?
#
loop_
_entity_poly.entity_id
_entity_poly.type
_entity_poly.pdbx_seq_one_letter_code
_entity_poly.pdbx_strand_id
1 'polypeptide(L)'
;MTDMVILGLLLIALAVIAILGGVFLVDGGNVEYFGMEVPPVTLFVVGALSVVFIGLGAKLMASGTKRSIQARREHKQLEKLAEQRQADADPGREA
;
A
#
# COMPACT_ATOMS: atom_id res chain seq x y z
N MET A 1 16.40 -1.95 7.97
CA MET A 1 14.95 -1.74 8.24
C MET A 1 14.68 -0.29 8.62
N THR A 2 15.56 0.33 9.40
CA THR A 2 15.53 1.74 9.82
C THR A 2 15.53 2.73 8.65
N ASP A 3 16.33 2.50 7.59
CA ASP A 3 16.38 3.40 6.41
C ASP A 3 15.01 3.59 5.74
N MET A 4 14.23 2.52 5.61
CA MET A 4 12.92 2.59 4.94
C MET A 4 11.86 3.31 5.80
N VAL A 5 11.98 3.22 7.13
CA VAL A 5 11.11 3.91 8.08
C VAL A 5 11.47 5.40 8.15
N ILE A 6 12.76 5.74 8.18
CA ILE A 6 13.24 7.12 8.19
C ILE A 6 12.78 7.86 6.94
N LEU A 7 12.89 7.24 5.77
CA LEU A 7 12.47 7.82 4.49
C LEU A 7 10.94 8.05 4.45
N GLY A 8 10.17 7.12 5.02
CA GLY A 8 8.73 7.30 5.21
C GLY A 8 8.38 8.45 6.15
N LEU A 9 9.10 8.59 7.26
CA LEU A 9 8.88 9.65 8.25
C LEU A 9 9.27 11.03 7.70
N LEU A 10 10.33 11.10 6.90
CA LEU A 10 10.76 12.29 6.16
C LEU A 10 9.70 12.73 5.14
N LEU A 11 9.14 11.79 4.38
CA LEU A 11 8.06 12.06 3.43
C LEU A 11 6.80 12.58 4.12
N ILE A 12 6.44 12.02 5.27
CA ILE A 12 5.30 12.51 6.07
C ILE A 12 5.57 13.92 6.59
N ALA A 13 6.76 14.18 7.13
CA ALA A 13 7.14 15.50 7.61
C ALA A 13 7.10 16.55 6.49
N LEU A 14 7.63 16.21 5.31
CA LEU A 14 7.64 17.09 4.14
C LEU A 14 6.22 17.35 3.60
N ALA A 15 5.35 16.33 3.63
CA ALA A 15 3.94 16.49 3.34
C ALA A 15 3.29 17.48 4.33
N VAL A 16 3.44 17.27 5.65
CA VAL A 16 2.86 18.16 6.66
C VAL A 16 3.32 19.61 6.47
N ILE A 17 4.60 19.84 6.15
CA ILE A 17 5.12 21.18 5.88
C ILE A 17 4.49 21.80 4.63
N ALA A 18 4.35 21.04 3.54
CA ALA A 18 3.69 21.52 2.32
C ALA A 18 2.21 21.86 2.54
N ILE A 19 1.52 21.04 3.35
CA ILE A 19 0.13 21.25 3.76
C ILE A 19 -0.01 22.55 4.57
N LEU A 20 0.83 22.73 5.59
CA LEU A 20 0.84 23.95 6.40
C LEU A 20 1.17 25.18 5.54
N GLY A 21 2.13 25.06 4.62
CA GLY A 21 2.43 26.12 3.66
C GLY A 21 1.22 26.50 2.82
N GLY A 22 0.52 25.53 2.22
CA GLY A 22 -0.67 25.79 1.42
C GLY A 22 -1.84 26.40 2.21
N VAL A 23 -2.02 26.03 3.47
CA VAL A 23 -3.10 26.58 4.32
C VAL A 23 -2.77 27.98 4.83
N PHE A 24 -1.51 28.24 5.20
CA PHE A 24 -1.12 29.52 5.80
C PHE A 24 -0.66 30.59 4.79
N LEU A 25 -0.22 30.23 3.56
CA LEU A 25 0.17 31.20 2.53
C LEU A 25 -0.96 31.62 1.59
N VAL A 26 -2.06 30.86 1.52
CA VAL A 26 -3.17 31.23 0.64
C VAL A 26 -4.02 32.29 1.34
N ASP A 27 -3.78 33.55 0.97
CA ASP A 27 -4.60 34.69 1.39
C ASP A 27 -6.04 34.50 0.91
N GLY A 28 -6.96 34.28 1.86
CA GLY A 28 -8.42 34.47 1.96
C GLY A 28 -9.37 34.56 0.75
N GLY A 29 -8.93 34.49 -0.49
CA GLY A 29 -9.76 34.54 -1.68
C GLY A 29 -10.40 33.19 -1.97
N ASN A 30 -11.71 33.19 -2.23
CA ASN A 30 -12.38 32.01 -2.77
C ASN A 30 -11.80 31.66 -4.13
N VAL A 31 -11.60 30.36 -4.38
CA VAL A 31 -11.15 29.85 -5.68
C VAL A 31 -12.38 29.39 -6.44
N GLU A 32 -12.55 29.86 -7.67
CA GLU A 32 -13.64 29.39 -8.52
C GLU A 32 -13.35 27.95 -8.96
N TYR A 33 -14.20 27.03 -8.53
CA TYR A 33 -14.11 25.62 -8.84
C TYR A 33 -15.45 25.14 -9.36
N PHE A 34 -15.48 24.78 -10.64
CA PHE A 34 -16.70 24.28 -11.31
C PHE A 34 -17.87 25.28 -11.29
N GLY A 35 -17.58 26.58 -11.38
CA GLY A 35 -18.58 27.67 -11.32
C GLY A 35 -19.12 27.95 -9.91
N MET A 36 -18.54 27.33 -8.88
CA MET A 36 -18.83 27.63 -7.48
C MET A 36 -17.60 28.24 -6.82
N GLU A 37 -17.81 29.25 -5.99
CA GLU A 37 -16.78 29.76 -5.10
C GLU A 37 -16.54 28.75 -3.98
N VAL A 38 -15.38 28.09 -4.01
CA VAL A 38 -15.01 27.11 -3.00
C VAL A 38 -13.80 27.64 -2.23
N PRO A 39 -13.84 27.59 -0.89
CA PRO A 39 -12.67 27.93 -0.10
C PRO A 39 -11.48 27.04 -0.50
N PRO A 40 -10.28 27.60 -0.76
CA PRO A 40 -9.11 26.82 -1.15
C PRO A 40 -8.75 25.71 -0.15
N VAL A 41 -9.04 25.93 1.13
CA VAL A 41 -8.88 24.93 2.20
C VAL A 41 -9.70 23.67 1.94
N THR A 42 -10.92 23.80 1.40
CA THR A 42 -11.80 22.67 1.09
C THR A 42 -11.21 21.81 -0.02
N LEU A 43 -10.74 22.44 -1.12
CA LEU A 43 -10.07 21.74 -2.22
C LEU A 43 -8.80 21.04 -1.76
N PHE A 44 -8.04 21.70 -0.91
CA PHE A 44 -6.84 21.14 -0.30
C PHE A 44 -7.15 19.90 0.55
N VAL A 45 -8.15 19.94 1.43
CA VAL A 45 -8.55 18.78 2.25
C VAL A 45 -9.05 17.62 1.39
N VAL A 46 -9.83 17.90 0.35
CA VAL A 46 -10.30 16.87 -0.60
C VAL A 46 -9.11 16.20 -1.29
N GLY A 47 -8.16 16.98 -1.80
CA GLY A 47 -6.93 16.45 -2.42
C GLY A 47 -6.09 15.62 -1.45
N ALA A 48 -5.92 16.09 -0.21
CA ALA A 48 -5.19 15.37 0.83
C ALA A 48 -5.86 14.01 1.15
N LEU A 49 -7.19 14.01 1.32
CA LEU A 49 -7.96 12.78 1.57
C LEU A 49 -7.85 11.80 0.40
N SER A 50 -7.86 12.27 -0.85
CA SER A 50 -7.68 11.40 -2.02
C SER A 50 -6.36 10.65 -1.97
N VAL A 51 -5.25 11.32 -1.62
CA VAL A 51 -3.94 10.66 -1.50
C VAL A 51 -3.95 9.59 -0.40
N VAL A 52 -4.57 9.89 0.74
CA VAL A 52 -4.72 8.92 1.85
C VAL A 52 -5.54 7.70 1.42
N PHE A 53 -6.67 7.90 0.75
CA PHE A 53 -7.51 6.80 0.25
C PHE A 53 -6.80 5.96 -0.81
N ILE A 54 -6.06 6.59 -1.74
CA ILE A 54 -5.27 5.88 -2.74
C ILE A 54 -4.19 5.03 -2.05
N GLY A 55 -3.47 5.61 -1.08
CA GLY A 55 -2.45 4.89 -0.31
C GLY A 55 -3.02 3.71 0.46
N LEU A 56 -4.17 3.89 1.12
CA LEU A 56 -4.90 2.83 1.82
C LEU A 56 -5.36 1.73 0.86
N GLY A 57 -5.95 2.09 -0.28
CA GLY A 57 -6.39 1.15 -1.31
C GLY A 57 -5.22 0.34 -1.88
N ALA A 58 -4.11 1.00 -2.20
CA ALA A 58 -2.90 0.35 -2.69
C ALA A 58 -2.30 -0.60 -1.64
N LYS A 59 -2.25 -0.19 -0.37
CA LYS A 59 -1.77 -1.05 0.73
C LYS A 59 -2.68 -2.25 0.95
N LEU A 60 -3.99 -2.07 0.87
CA LEU A 60 -4.96 -3.14 1.03
C LEU A 60 -4.83 -4.17 -0.11
N MET A 61 -4.74 -3.70 -1.36
CA MET A 61 -4.46 -4.56 -2.52
C MET A 61 -3.13 -5.31 -2.39
N ALA A 62 -2.05 -4.60 -2.03
CA ALA A 62 -0.73 -5.21 -1.86
C ALA A 62 -0.70 -6.27 -0.74
N SER A 63 -1.50 -6.09 0.33
CA SER A 63 -1.64 -7.09 1.39
C SER A 63 -2.36 -8.35 0.91
N GLY A 64 -3.39 -8.21 0.07
CA GLY A 64 -4.11 -9.32 -0.54
C GLY A 64 -3.23 -10.12 -1.51
N THR A 65 -2.41 -9.43 -2.32
CA THR A 65 -1.49 -10.07 -3.27
C THR A 65 -0.38 -10.87 -2.58
N LYS A 66 0.13 -10.42 -1.44
CA LYS A 66 1.14 -11.19 -0.67
C LYS A 66 0.58 -12.53 -0.18
N ARG A 67 -0.68 -12.55 0.28
CA ARG A 67 -1.33 -13.77 0.75
C ARG A 67 -1.56 -14.80 -0.36
N SER A 68 -1.89 -14.35 -1.58
CA SER A 68 -2.10 -15.26 -2.72
C SER A 68 -0.79 -15.85 -3.27
N ILE A 69 0.31 -15.10 -3.23
CA ILE A 69 1.63 -15.59 -3.65
C ILE A 69 2.19 -16.60 -2.64
N GLN A 70 1.97 -16.38 -1.35
CA GLN A 70 2.42 -17.29 -0.29
C GLN A 70 1.66 -18.62 -0.31
N ALA A 71 0.34 -18.59 -0.51
CA ALA A 71 -0.48 -19.80 -0.67
C ALA A 71 -0.04 -20.67 -1.86
N ARG A 72 0.36 -20.05 -2.99
CA ARG A 72 0.90 -20.81 -4.14
C ARG A 72 2.25 -21.46 -3.84
N ARG A 73 3.07 -20.87 -2.98
CA ARG A 73 4.35 -21.46 -2.54
C ARG A 73 4.11 -22.63 -1.58
N GLU A 74 3.15 -22.50 -0.66
CA GLU A 74 2.77 -23.58 0.26
C GLU A 74 2.21 -24.79 -0.49
N HIS A 75 1.34 -24.58 -1.49
CA HIS A 75 0.84 -25.69 -2.31
C HIS A 75 1.95 -26.47 -3.02
N LYS A 76 2.97 -25.78 -3.58
CA LYS A 76 4.12 -26.45 -4.20
C LYS A 76 5.01 -27.21 -3.21
N GLN A 77 5.10 -26.77 -1.97
CA GLN A 77 5.86 -27.47 -0.93
C GLN A 77 5.10 -28.69 -0.42
N LEU A 78 3.78 -28.57 -0.25
CA LEU A 78 2.92 -29.69 0.12
C LEU A 78 2.92 -30.79 -0.95
N GLU A 79 2.92 -30.41 -2.24
CA GLU A 79 3.02 -31.35 -3.37
C GLU A 79 4.35 -32.10 -3.37
N LYS A 80 5.49 -31.41 -3.20
CA LYS A 80 6.81 -32.06 -3.10
C LYS A 80 6.95 -33.02 -1.92
N LEU A 81 6.38 -32.66 -0.77
CA LEU A 81 6.37 -33.52 0.42
C LEU A 81 5.42 -34.72 0.29
N ALA A 82 4.38 -34.60 -0.54
CA ALA A 82 3.51 -35.73 -0.88
C ALA A 82 4.22 -36.69 -1.85
N GLU A 83 4.93 -36.16 -2.84
CA GLU A 83 5.70 -36.93 -3.82
C GLU A 83 6.86 -37.70 -3.18
N GLN A 84 7.62 -37.06 -2.26
CA GLN A 84 8.68 -37.74 -1.49
C GLN A 84 8.13 -38.87 -0.63
N ARG A 85 7.00 -38.64 0.06
CA ARG A 85 6.37 -39.69 0.88
C ARG A 85 5.82 -40.86 0.05
N GLN A 86 5.41 -40.63 -1.20
CA GLN A 86 5.01 -41.70 -2.10
C GLN A 86 6.22 -42.48 -2.63
N ALA A 87 7.33 -41.79 -2.91
CA ALA A 87 8.58 -42.43 -3.32
C ALA A 87 9.20 -43.28 -2.19
N ASP A 88 9.17 -42.80 -0.94
CA ASP A 88 9.67 -43.53 0.24
C ASP A 88 8.74 -44.68 0.68
N ALA A 89 7.45 -44.62 0.34
CA ALA A 89 6.45 -45.63 0.68
C ALA A 89 6.31 -46.76 -0.36
N ASP A 90 7.04 -46.70 -1.49
CA ASP A 90 7.16 -47.77 -2.47
C ASP A 90 8.52 -48.50 -2.36
N PRO A 91 8.71 -49.40 -1.38
CA PRO A 91 9.93 -50.21 -1.26
C PRO A 91 10.01 -51.36 -2.29
N GLY A 92 9.19 -51.35 -3.35
CA GLY A 92 9.01 -52.47 -4.27
C GLY A 92 9.71 -52.40 -5.63
N ARG A 93 10.50 -51.35 -5.93
CA ARG A 93 11.11 -51.16 -7.26
C ARG A 93 12.56 -51.60 -7.42
N GLU A 94 13.19 -52.20 -6.40
CA GLU A 94 14.58 -52.67 -6.47
C GLU A 94 14.79 -54.18 -6.17
N ALA A 95 13.78 -55.04 -6.36
CA ALA A 95 13.96 -56.50 -6.29
C ALA A 95 13.43 -57.23 -7.53
#